data_AF-A0A377LRQ1-F1
#
_entry.id   AF-A0A377LRQ1-F1
#
_cell.length_a   1.000
_cell.length_b   1.000
_cell.length_c   1.000
_cell.angle_alpha   90.00
_cell.angle_beta   90.00
_cell.angle_gamma   90.00
#
_symmetry.space_group_name_H-M   'P 1'
#
loop_
_entity.id
_entity.type
_entity.pdbx_description
1 polymer ?
#
loop_
_entity_poly.entity_id
_entity_poly.type
_entity_poly.pdbx_seq_one_letter_code
_entity_poly.pdbx_strand_id
1 'polypeptide(L)'
;MRSANPNLFINLTTGTNASPSWLFYADSIWRQGDDINLYGPGTPVQQWMTYRDAETYRSIVRKGPLFPLNSLMYHGIVSAENAYYGLEKVQTDSDFADQVWSYFATGTQLQELYITPSMLNKAKWDTLAQAAKWSRDNASVLVDTHWIGGDPTALEIYGWASWNKDKAIFGLRNPSDKPQSYYLDLTKDFEIPTGDATPFSLKAVYGSNATIPAEYKNAVVITLKPLETLVFEAMPVH
;
A
#
# COMPACT_ATOMS: atom_id res chain seq x y z
N MET A 1 -27.79 -11.16 6.17
CA MET A 1 -26.93 -11.11 4.97
C MET A 1 -26.22 -12.44 4.74
N ARG A 2 -25.24 -12.85 5.57
CA ARG A 2 -24.53 -14.13 5.37
C ARG A 2 -25.40 -15.38 5.41
N SER A 3 -26.43 -15.43 6.26
CA SER A 3 -27.41 -16.54 6.24
C SER A 3 -28.23 -16.62 4.95
N ALA A 4 -28.37 -15.52 4.20
CA ALA A 4 -29.11 -15.49 2.94
C ALA A 4 -28.19 -15.81 1.74
N ASN A 5 -26.94 -15.34 1.78
CA ASN A 5 -25.90 -15.71 0.82
C ASN A 5 -24.52 -15.66 1.50
N PRO A 6 -23.84 -16.81 1.69
CA PRO A 6 -22.52 -16.85 2.33
C PRO A 6 -21.39 -16.29 1.44
N ASN A 7 -21.63 -16.15 0.13
CA ASN A 7 -20.64 -15.67 -0.85
C ASN A 7 -20.70 -14.16 -1.08
N LEU A 8 -21.51 -13.42 -0.30
CA LEU A 8 -21.60 -11.97 -0.43
C LEU A 8 -20.39 -11.31 0.24
N PHE A 9 -19.67 -10.48 -0.50
CA PHE A 9 -18.68 -9.57 0.07
C PHE A 9 -19.38 -8.37 0.71
N ILE A 10 -19.10 -8.11 1.98
CA ILE A 10 -19.72 -7.07 2.79
C ILE A 10 -18.65 -6.07 3.19
N ASN A 11 -18.76 -4.84 2.66
CA ASN A 11 -17.95 -3.71 3.10
C ASN A 11 -18.76 -2.82 4.06
N LEU A 12 -18.26 -2.56 5.25
CA LEU A 12 -18.92 -1.71 6.24
C LEU A 12 -18.30 -0.29 6.22
N THR A 13 -19.09 0.69 5.77
CA THR A 13 -18.59 2.03 5.43
C THR A 13 -18.93 3.13 6.43
N THR A 14 -19.56 2.82 7.56
CA THR A 14 -19.98 3.82 8.55
C THR A 14 -19.74 3.35 9.98
N GLY A 15 -19.21 4.24 10.84
CA GLY A 15 -19.20 4.03 12.30
C GLY A 15 -18.27 2.92 12.80
N THR A 16 -17.30 2.48 11.99
CA THR A 16 -16.35 1.44 12.37
C THR A 16 -15.18 1.99 13.18
N ASN A 17 -14.67 1.17 14.09
CA ASN A 17 -13.36 1.36 14.70
C ASN A 17 -12.41 0.27 14.18
N ALA A 18 -11.12 0.37 14.48
CA ALA A 18 -10.11 -0.61 14.07
C ALA A 18 -10.18 -1.94 14.86
N SER A 19 -11.38 -2.43 15.20
CA SER A 19 -11.56 -3.70 15.89
C SER A 19 -11.70 -4.86 14.89
N PRO A 20 -10.89 -5.93 15.00
CA PRO A 20 -11.05 -7.12 14.18
C PRO A 20 -12.42 -7.80 14.33
N SER A 21 -13.17 -7.51 15.40
CA SER A 21 -14.51 -8.07 15.63
C SER A 21 -15.51 -7.75 14.51
N TRP A 22 -15.31 -6.67 13.76
CA TRP A 22 -16.11 -6.37 12.57
C TRP A 22 -16.03 -7.48 11.51
N LEU A 23 -14.90 -8.18 11.43
CA LEU A 23 -14.66 -9.23 10.44
C LEU A 23 -15.46 -10.52 10.71
N PHE A 24 -16.13 -10.63 11.86
CA PHE A 24 -17.14 -11.68 12.07
C PHE A 24 -18.43 -11.42 11.28
N TYR A 25 -18.66 -10.19 10.83
CA TYR A 25 -19.90 -9.76 10.19
C TYR A 25 -19.70 -9.19 8.78
N ALA A 26 -18.56 -8.56 8.53
CA ALA A 26 -18.16 -7.96 7.26
C ALA A 26 -16.84 -8.57 6.75
N ASP A 27 -16.49 -8.30 5.50
CA ASP A 27 -15.21 -8.71 4.88
C ASP A 27 -14.21 -7.54 4.86
N SER A 28 -14.71 -6.29 4.91
CA SER A 28 -13.88 -5.10 5.07
C SER A 28 -14.56 -3.99 5.84
N ILE A 29 -13.77 -3.04 6.35
CA ILE A 29 -14.25 -1.78 6.92
C ILE A 29 -13.65 -0.58 6.20
N TRP A 30 -14.33 0.56 6.25
CA TRP A 30 -13.76 1.83 5.83
C TRP A 30 -12.65 2.32 6.77
N ARG A 31 -11.54 2.79 6.18
CA ARG A 31 -10.36 3.31 6.88
C ARG A 31 -10.63 4.53 7.77
N GLN A 32 -11.81 5.16 7.68
CA GLN A 32 -12.18 6.45 8.30
C GLN A 32 -11.48 7.66 7.67
N GLY A 33 -11.94 8.87 7.98
CA GLY A 33 -11.45 10.14 7.42
C GLY A 33 -12.45 10.71 6.41
N ASP A 34 -11.97 11.53 5.48
CA ASP A 34 -12.73 11.93 4.29
C ASP A 34 -12.50 10.92 3.16
N ASP A 35 -13.43 10.87 2.21
CA ASP A 35 -13.31 10.02 1.02
C ASP A 35 -12.06 10.41 0.21
N ILE A 36 -11.90 11.70 -0.06
CA ILE A 36 -10.75 12.31 -0.75
C ILE A 36 -10.35 13.60 -0.03
N ASN A 37 -9.04 13.75 0.24
CA ASN A 37 -8.43 15.00 0.71
C ASN A 37 -6.93 15.01 0.33
N LEU A 38 -6.23 16.10 0.60
CA LEU A 38 -4.82 16.29 0.24
C LEU A 38 -3.97 16.56 1.48
N TYR A 39 -2.76 16.00 1.51
CA TYR A 39 -1.79 16.31 2.56
C TYR A 39 -0.34 16.24 2.06
N GLY A 40 0.51 17.15 2.54
CA GLY A 40 1.94 17.13 2.27
C GLY A 40 2.37 17.75 0.92
N PRO A 41 3.63 17.52 0.50
CA PRO A 41 4.18 18.06 -0.74
C PRO A 41 3.84 17.21 -1.97
N GLY A 42 4.13 17.74 -3.16
CA GLY A 42 4.01 17.04 -4.45
C GLY A 42 2.80 17.45 -5.27
N THR A 43 2.51 16.67 -6.31
CA THR A 43 1.30 16.81 -7.14
C THR A 43 0.05 16.46 -6.33
N PRO A 44 -1.17 16.82 -6.80
CA PRO A 44 -2.41 16.39 -6.14
C PRO A 44 -2.48 14.87 -5.90
N VAL A 45 -1.92 14.05 -6.79
CA VAL A 45 -1.89 12.59 -6.61
C VAL A 45 -0.95 12.18 -5.48
N GLN A 46 0.23 12.79 -5.39
CA GLN A 46 1.16 12.54 -4.27
C GLN A 46 0.56 12.96 -2.93
N GLN A 47 -0.14 14.09 -2.92
CA GLN A 47 -0.82 14.58 -1.73
C GLN A 47 -2.01 13.70 -1.32
N TRP A 48 -2.75 13.20 -2.30
CA TRP A 48 -3.81 12.22 -2.10
C TRP A 48 -3.28 10.92 -1.47
N MET A 49 -2.19 10.37 -2.01
CA MET A 49 -1.55 9.17 -1.47
C MET A 49 -1.12 9.39 -0.01
N THR A 50 -0.43 10.50 0.28
CA THR A 50 -0.03 10.83 1.66
C THR A 50 -1.24 10.95 2.58
N TYR A 51 -2.34 11.57 2.14
CA TYR A 51 -3.55 11.68 2.94
C TYR A 51 -4.22 10.32 3.21
N ARG A 52 -4.44 9.51 2.17
CA ARG A 52 -5.02 8.16 2.26
C ARG A 52 -4.26 7.31 3.30
N ASP A 53 -2.95 7.38 3.22
CA ASP A 53 -2.07 6.58 4.05
C ASP A 53 -1.96 7.17 5.48
N ALA A 54 -1.99 8.49 5.63
CA ALA A 54 -2.07 9.17 6.93
C ALA A 54 -3.34 8.78 7.71
N GLU A 55 -4.50 8.77 7.04
CA GLU A 55 -5.75 8.37 7.67
C GLU A 55 -5.76 6.89 8.05
N THR A 56 -5.18 6.03 7.21
CA THR A 56 -4.97 4.61 7.53
C THR A 56 -4.09 4.47 8.78
N TYR A 57 -2.96 5.18 8.84
CA TYR A 57 -2.06 5.15 9.98
C TYR A 57 -2.75 5.60 11.27
N ARG A 58 -3.41 6.76 11.22
CA ARG A 58 -4.09 7.40 12.35
C ARG A 58 -5.26 6.59 12.89
N SER A 59 -6.08 6.04 11.99
CA SER A 59 -7.36 5.43 12.34
C SER A 59 -7.28 3.93 12.54
N ILE A 60 -6.35 3.26 11.84
CA ILE A 60 -6.20 1.80 11.88
C ILE A 60 -4.92 1.43 12.61
N VAL A 61 -3.74 1.72 12.04
CA VAL A 61 -2.44 1.23 12.55
C VAL A 61 -2.24 1.61 14.01
N ARG A 62 -2.49 2.86 14.38
CA ARG A 62 -2.31 3.35 15.75
C ARG A 62 -3.36 2.89 16.75
N LYS A 63 -4.58 2.58 16.29
CA LYS A 63 -5.74 2.32 17.18
C LYS A 63 -6.13 0.85 17.25
N GLY A 64 -5.72 0.06 16.27
CA GLY A 64 -6.04 -1.36 16.14
C GLY A 64 -4.91 -2.08 15.42
N PRO A 65 -3.76 -2.29 16.08
CA PRO A 65 -2.60 -2.95 15.48
C PRO A 65 -2.87 -4.41 15.04
N LEU A 66 -3.97 -5.00 15.51
CA LEU A 66 -4.41 -6.34 15.12
C LEU A 66 -5.41 -6.34 13.96
N PHE A 67 -5.82 -5.17 13.47
CA PHE A 67 -6.73 -5.10 12.32
C PHE A 67 -5.95 -5.33 11.02
N PRO A 68 -6.31 -6.32 10.20
CA PRO A 68 -5.55 -6.64 9.00
C PRO A 68 -5.78 -5.57 7.92
N LEU A 69 -4.69 -5.00 7.39
CA LEU A 69 -4.76 -3.93 6.40
C LEU A 69 -5.41 -4.39 5.08
N ASN A 70 -5.29 -5.67 4.76
CA ASN A 70 -5.93 -6.29 3.60
C ASN A 70 -7.48 -6.22 3.61
N SER A 71 -8.09 -5.90 4.78
CA SER A 71 -9.54 -5.85 5.00
C SER A 71 -10.04 -4.41 5.13
N LEU A 72 -9.35 -3.47 4.48
CA LEU A 72 -9.71 -2.06 4.48
C LEU A 72 -10.23 -1.59 3.12
N MET A 73 -11.30 -0.82 3.15
CA MET A 73 -11.70 0.09 2.08
C MET A 73 -10.90 1.39 2.22
N TYR A 74 -10.07 1.69 1.22
CA TYR A 74 -9.12 2.81 1.23
C TYR A 74 -9.57 4.04 0.44
N HIS A 75 -10.59 3.92 -0.41
CA HIS A 75 -10.81 4.78 -1.58
C HIS A 75 -9.68 4.71 -2.62
N GLY A 76 -9.24 3.51 -2.97
CA GLY A 76 -8.04 3.17 -3.73
C GLY A 76 -7.45 4.18 -4.73
N ILE A 77 -7.80 4.02 -6.01
CA ILE A 77 -7.26 4.81 -7.13
C ILE A 77 -8.25 5.89 -7.53
N VAL A 78 -7.78 7.14 -7.68
CA VAL A 78 -8.62 8.27 -8.07
C VAL A 78 -8.02 8.94 -9.30
N SER A 79 -8.73 8.82 -10.43
CA SER A 79 -8.48 9.51 -11.70
C SER A 79 -9.80 9.63 -12.47
N ALA A 80 -10.66 10.56 -12.03
CA ALA A 80 -12.03 10.66 -12.51
C ALA A 80 -12.47 12.12 -12.68
N GLU A 81 -13.22 12.42 -13.73
CA GLU A 81 -13.64 13.78 -14.12
C GLU A 81 -14.50 14.49 -13.05
N ASN A 82 -15.16 13.73 -12.18
CA ASN A 82 -15.98 14.24 -11.07
C ASN A 82 -15.28 14.13 -9.71
N ALA A 83 -13.99 13.80 -9.69
CA ALA A 83 -13.18 13.97 -8.48
C ALA A 83 -12.98 15.47 -8.18
N TYR A 84 -12.16 15.75 -7.19
CA TYR A 84 -11.89 17.12 -6.76
C TYR A 84 -10.46 17.26 -6.26
N TYR A 85 -10.07 18.49 -5.88
CA TYR A 85 -8.72 18.85 -5.45
C TYR A 85 -7.61 18.62 -6.49
N GLY A 86 -7.93 18.65 -7.79
CA GLY A 86 -6.97 18.46 -8.88
C GLY A 86 -6.85 17.01 -9.35
N LEU A 87 -7.50 16.06 -8.68
CA LEU A 87 -7.59 14.66 -9.13
C LEU A 87 -8.54 14.48 -10.32
N GLU A 88 -9.37 15.48 -10.61
CA GLU A 88 -10.24 15.55 -11.79
C GLU A 88 -9.50 15.85 -13.10
N LYS A 89 -8.21 16.17 -13.03
CA LYS A 89 -7.37 16.48 -14.18
C LYS A 89 -6.62 15.24 -14.65
N VAL A 90 -6.26 15.20 -15.93
CA VAL A 90 -5.40 14.14 -16.47
C VAL A 90 -4.05 14.18 -15.77
N GLN A 91 -3.73 13.10 -15.07
CA GLN A 91 -2.51 12.94 -14.29
C GLN A 91 -1.33 12.55 -15.19
N THR A 92 -0.11 12.75 -14.72
CA THR A 92 1.07 12.20 -15.40
C THR A 92 1.07 10.67 -15.34
N ASP A 93 1.82 10.01 -16.23
CA ASP A 93 1.94 8.55 -16.19
C ASP A 93 2.63 8.08 -14.90
N SER A 94 3.61 8.85 -14.39
CA SER A 94 4.30 8.54 -13.14
C SER A 94 3.41 8.71 -11.90
N ASP A 95 2.65 9.81 -11.81
CA ASP A 95 1.71 10.00 -10.69
C ASP A 95 0.67 8.89 -10.64
N PHE A 96 0.11 8.55 -11.81
CA PHE A 96 -0.87 7.46 -11.89
C PHE A 96 -0.23 6.11 -11.49
N ALA A 97 1.00 5.84 -11.93
CA ALA A 97 1.72 4.62 -11.57
C ALA A 97 2.01 4.53 -10.07
N ASP A 98 2.45 5.62 -9.42
CA ASP A 98 2.72 5.65 -7.98
C ASP A 98 1.47 5.30 -7.15
N GLN A 99 0.33 5.90 -7.48
CA GLN A 99 -0.91 5.60 -6.75
C GLN A 99 -1.39 4.17 -6.99
N VAL A 100 -1.23 3.65 -8.22
CA VAL A 100 -1.63 2.28 -8.58
C VAL A 100 -0.78 1.28 -7.80
N TRP A 101 0.55 1.40 -7.87
CA TRP A 101 1.45 0.44 -7.22
C TRP A 101 1.39 0.52 -5.71
N SER A 102 1.30 1.72 -5.12
CA SER A 102 1.08 1.84 -3.68
C SER A 102 -0.26 1.22 -3.25
N TYR A 103 -1.32 1.38 -4.04
CA TYR A 103 -2.63 0.84 -3.70
C TYR A 103 -2.64 -0.69 -3.73
N PHE A 104 -2.14 -1.30 -4.81
CA PHE A 104 -2.10 -2.76 -4.91
C PHE A 104 -1.12 -3.41 -3.93
N ALA A 105 -0.07 -2.70 -3.50
CA ALA A 105 0.85 -3.16 -2.46
C ALA A 105 0.22 -3.20 -1.05
N THR A 106 -0.92 -2.52 -0.82
CA THR A 106 -1.66 -2.65 0.45
C THR A 106 -2.29 -4.03 0.66
N GLY A 107 -2.35 -4.87 -0.38
CA GLY A 107 -2.97 -6.18 -0.31
C GLY A 107 -4.48 -6.15 -0.13
N THR A 108 -5.13 -4.99 -0.26
CA THR A 108 -6.57 -4.90 0.00
C THR A 108 -7.40 -5.81 -0.92
N GLN A 109 -8.35 -6.49 -0.30
CA GLN A 109 -9.33 -7.34 -0.98
C GLN A 109 -10.40 -6.51 -1.69
N LEU A 110 -10.76 -5.34 -1.14
CA LEU A 110 -11.71 -4.43 -1.79
C LEU A 110 -10.96 -3.44 -2.67
N GLN A 111 -10.99 -3.69 -3.98
CA GLN A 111 -10.28 -2.93 -4.99
C GLN A 111 -11.17 -1.83 -5.61
N GLU A 112 -11.16 -0.64 -5.03
CA GLU A 112 -11.91 0.54 -5.46
C GLU A 112 -11.13 1.36 -6.49
N LEU A 113 -11.71 1.47 -7.69
CA LEU A 113 -11.12 2.17 -8.83
C LEU A 113 -12.06 3.30 -9.26
N TYR A 114 -11.80 4.52 -8.80
CA TYR A 114 -12.51 5.72 -9.26
C TYR A 114 -11.85 6.24 -10.53
N ILE A 115 -12.20 5.64 -11.67
CA ILE A 115 -11.56 5.91 -12.95
C ILE A 115 -12.59 6.36 -13.98
N THR A 116 -12.33 7.50 -14.62
CA THR A 116 -12.99 7.85 -15.89
C THR A 116 -12.14 7.32 -17.05
N PRO A 117 -12.63 6.33 -17.83
CA PRO A 117 -11.80 5.62 -18.82
C PRO A 117 -11.08 6.50 -19.85
N SER A 118 -11.70 7.61 -20.27
CA SER A 118 -11.13 8.57 -21.22
C SER A 118 -9.91 9.34 -20.70
N MET A 119 -9.67 9.35 -19.38
CA MET A 119 -8.51 10.01 -18.77
C MET A 119 -7.24 9.13 -18.79
N LEU A 120 -7.39 7.83 -19.06
CA LEU A 120 -6.30 6.88 -19.10
C LEU A 120 -5.84 6.66 -20.54
N ASN A 121 -4.56 6.93 -20.78
CA ASN A 121 -3.87 6.53 -22.00
C ASN A 121 -3.48 5.04 -21.92
N LYS A 122 -2.88 4.52 -23.00
CA LYS A 122 -2.42 3.12 -23.06
C LYS A 122 -1.46 2.77 -21.91
N ALA A 123 -0.51 3.64 -21.59
CA ALA A 123 0.49 3.39 -20.56
C ALA A 123 -0.16 3.19 -19.18
N LYS A 124 -1.09 4.06 -18.80
CA LYS A 124 -1.85 3.96 -17.53
C LYS A 124 -2.70 2.70 -17.47
N TRP A 125 -3.36 2.33 -18.56
CA TRP A 125 -4.11 1.07 -18.64
C TRP A 125 -3.21 -0.15 -18.47
N ASP A 126 -2.04 -0.15 -19.11
CA ASP A 126 -1.05 -1.21 -18.96
C ASP A 126 -0.53 -1.28 -17.51
N THR A 127 -0.24 -0.14 -16.87
CA THR A 127 0.18 -0.07 -15.46
C THR A 127 -0.88 -0.63 -14.51
N LEU A 128 -2.14 -0.21 -14.67
CA LEU A 128 -3.26 -0.73 -13.87
C LEU A 128 -3.39 -2.25 -14.03
N ALA A 129 -3.35 -2.75 -15.27
CA ALA A 129 -3.47 -4.17 -15.54
C ALA A 129 -2.29 -4.98 -14.96
N GLN A 130 -1.07 -4.45 -15.04
CA GLN A 130 0.12 -5.08 -14.48
C GLN A 130 0.05 -5.18 -12.96
N ALA A 131 -0.24 -4.09 -12.27
CA ALA A 131 -0.32 -4.07 -10.81
C ALA A 131 -1.48 -4.95 -10.28
N ALA A 132 -2.63 -4.93 -10.95
CA ALA A 132 -3.77 -5.77 -10.58
C ALA A 132 -3.50 -7.27 -10.76
N LYS A 133 -2.81 -7.66 -11.84
CA LYS A 133 -2.36 -9.05 -12.05
C LYS A 133 -1.32 -9.45 -11.01
N TRP A 134 -0.33 -8.60 -10.78
CA TRP A 134 0.71 -8.83 -9.78
C TRP A 134 0.11 -9.02 -8.38
N SER A 135 -0.83 -8.17 -7.96
CA SER A 135 -1.50 -8.30 -6.65
C SER A 135 -2.25 -9.62 -6.54
N ARG A 136 -2.95 -10.04 -7.61
CA ARG A 136 -3.65 -11.33 -7.65
C ARG A 136 -2.70 -12.52 -7.55
N ASP A 137 -1.61 -12.50 -8.31
CA ASP A 137 -0.60 -13.56 -8.30
C ASP A 137 0.13 -13.65 -6.95
N ASN A 138 0.10 -12.57 -6.17
CA ASN A 138 0.69 -12.46 -4.84
C ASN A 138 -0.32 -12.48 -3.69
N ALA A 139 -1.58 -12.82 -3.95
CA ALA A 139 -2.63 -12.78 -2.93
C ALA A 139 -2.31 -13.66 -1.71
N SER A 140 -1.60 -14.78 -1.90
CA SER A 140 -1.21 -15.69 -0.81
C SER A 140 -0.18 -15.11 0.17
N VAL A 141 0.58 -14.09 -0.24
CA VAL A 141 1.51 -13.36 0.64
C VAL A 141 0.92 -12.03 1.09
N LEU A 142 0.26 -11.28 0.20
CA LEU A 142 -0.38 -9.99 0.52
C LEU A 142 -1.52 -10.10 1.54
N VAL A 143 -2.02 -11.32 1.81
CA VAL A 143 -2.94 -11.55 2.93
C VAL A 143 -2.33 -11.14 4.27
N ASP A 144 -1.01 -11.16 4.41
CA ASP A 144 -0.26 -10.79 5.61
C ASP A 144 0.08 -9.29 5.69
N THR A 145 -0.48 -8.44 4.80
CA THR A 145 -0.05 -7.03 4.76
C THR A 145 -0.26 -6.30 6.09
N HIS A 146 0.84 -5.75 6.60
CA HIS A 146 0.94 -4.92 7.80
C HIS A 146 1.76 -3.66 7.52
N TRP A 147 1.72 -2.72 8.47
CA TRP A 147 2.37 -1.41 8.32
C TRP A 147 3.84 -1.45 8.75
N ILE A 148 4.71 -0.77 8.01
CA ILE A 148 6.11 -0.54 8.38
C ILE A 148 6.48 0.94 8.28
N GLY A 149 7.55 1.32 8.99
CA GLY A 149 8.04 2.70 9.02
C GLY A 149 7.16 3.64 9.84
N GLY A 150 7.15 4.91 9.43
CA GLY A 150 6.71 6.04 10.24
C GLY A 150 5.29 6.55 9.97
N ASP A 151 5.04 7.76 10.47
CA ASP A 151 3.79 8.50 10.34
C ASP A 151 3.78 9.37 9.06
N PRO A 152 2.86 9.13 8.11
CA PRO A 152 2.75 9.95 6.90
C PRO A 152 2.46 11.44 7.18
N THR A 153 1.82 11.76 8.32
CA THR A 153 1.55 13.16 8.71
C THR A 153 2.81 13.91 9.14
N ALA A 154 3.82 13.18 9.64
CA ALA A 154 5.14 13.69 9.95
C ALA A 154 6.08 13.70 8.71
N LEU A 155 5.56 13.28 7.55
CA LEU A 155 6.33 13.07 6.32
C LEU A 155 7.50 12.09 6.51
N GLU A 156 7.34 11.08 7.35
CA GLU A 156 8.33 10.02 7.54
C GLU A 156 8.20 8.97 6.43
N ILE A 157 9.28 8.23 6.14
CA ILE A 157 9.19 7.06 5.26
C ILE A 157 8.31 6.01 5.92
N TYR A 158 7.35 5.49 5.17
CA TYR A 158 6.44 4.44 5.62
C TYR A 158 6.18 3.43 4.49
N GLY A 159 5.45 2.36 4.81
CA GLY A 159 5.03 1.44 3.78
C GLY A 159 4.26 0.24 4.30
N TRP A 160 4.34 -0.82 3.52
CA TRP A 160 3.61 -2.07 3.73
C TRP A 160 4.56 -3.24 3.62
N ALA A 161 4.41 -4.21 4.48
CA ALA A 161 5.17 -5.45 4.46
C ALA A 161 4.22 -6.64 4.55
N SER A 162 4.62 -7.75 3.97
CA SER A 162 3.88 -9.01 4.02
C SER A 162 4.83 -10.17 3.81
N TRP A 163 4.63 -11.25 4.55
CA TRP A 163 5.55 -12.37 4.56
C TRP A 163 4.83 -13.72 4.69
N ASN A 164 5.37 -14.71 4.00
CA ASN A 164 5.19 -16.11 4.33
C ASN A 164 6.52 -16.84 4.08
N LYS A 165 6.56 -18.14 4.34
CA LYS A 165 7.79 -18.95 4.25
C LYS A 165 8.38 -19.05 2.84
N ASP A 166 7.58 -18.81 1.80
CA ASP A 166 7.99 -18.96 0.40
C ASP A 166 8.34 -17.62 -0.25
N LYS A 167 7.78 -16.52 0.26
CA LYS A 167 7.89 -15.19 -0.35
C LYS A 167 7.56 -14.07 0.65
N ALA A 168 8.22 -12.94 0.46
CA ALA A 168 7.88 -11.69 1.14
C ALA A 168 7.80 -10.53 0.16
N ILE A 169 7.09 -9.48 0.55
CA ILE A 169 6.88 -8.27 -0.26
C ILE A 169 6.94 -7.06 0.67
N PHE A 170 7.71 -6.06 0.29
CA PHE A 170 7.62 -4.73 0.91
C PHE A 170 7.36 -3.65 -0.15
N GLY A 171 6.54 -2.69 0.21
CA GLY A 171 6.45 -1.40 -0.44
C GLY A 171 6.93 -0.32 0.50
N LEU A 172 7.66 0.68 0.00
CA LEU A 172 8.09 1.84 0.78
C LEU A 172 7.79 3.12 0.01
N ARG A 173 7.41 4.17 0.73
CA ARG A 173 7.19 5.50 0.21
C ARG A 173 7.86 6.57 1.05
N ASN A 174 8.54 7.49 0.38
CA ASN A 174 8.96 8.76 0.96
C ASN A 174 7.91 9.84 0.61
N PRO A 175 7.08 10.30 1.56
CA PRO A 175 6.09 11.37 1.31
C PRO A 175 6.69 12.78 1.27
N SER A 176 7.97 12.95 1.58
CA SER A 176 8.66 14.24 1.67
C SER A 176 9.14 14.74 0.31
N ASP A 177 9.33 16.05 0.20
CA ASP A 177 10.01 16.71 -0.93
C ASP A 177 11.55 16.67 -0.81
N LYS A 178 12.07 15.98 0.21
CA LYS A 178 13.50 15.82 0.48
C LYS A 178 13.89 14.33 0.49
N PRO A 179 15.14 14.00 0.12
CA PRO A 179 15.65 12.66 0.32
C PRO A 179 15.60 12.29 1.81
N GLN A 180 15.24 11.05 2.09
CA GLN A 180 15.19 10.50 3.45
C GLN A 180 15.87 9.14 3.49
N SER A 181 16.38 8.77 4.67
CA SER A 181 17.00 7.46 4.89
C SER A 181 16.08 6.55 5.69
N TYR A 182 16.05 5.28 5.33
CA TYR A 182 15.31 4.22 6.02
C TYR A 182 16.28 3.11 6.43
N TYR A 183 16.17 2.63 7.65
CA TYR A 183 16.94 1.47 8.11
C TYR A 183 16.16 0.20 7.78
N LEU A 184 16.49 -0.43 6.67
CA LEU A 184 15.82 -1.61 6.16
C LEU A 184 16.31 -2.86 6.92
N ASP A 185 15.50 -3.32 7.86
CA ASP A 185 15.71 -4.53 8.62
C ASP A 185 14.61 -5.53 8.26
N LEU A 186 14.81 -6.34 7.22
CA LEU A 186 13.78 -7.23 6.70
C LEU A 186 13.32 -8.29 7.70
N THR A 187 14.14 -8.65 8.70
CA THR A 187 13.67 -9.57 9.74
C THR A 187 12.60 -8.88 10.60
N LYS A 188 12.82 -7.61 10.93
CA LYS A 188 11.89 -6.80 11.70
C LYS A 188 10.70 -6.33 10.85
N ASP A 189 10.97 -5.80 9.67
CA ASP A 189 9.97 -5.21 8.77
C ASP A 189 8.97 -6.25 8.28
N PHE A 190 9.36 -7.52 8.13
CA PHE A 190 8.45 -8.62 7.80
C PHE A 190 7.88 -9.35 9.03
N GLU A 191 8.19 -8.88 10.25
CA GLU A 191 7.80 -9.53 11.51
C GLU A 191 8.14 -11.04 11.56
N ILE A 192 9.30 -11.44 11.01
CA ILE A 192 9.67 -12.85 10.85
C ILE A 192 9.81 -13.51 12.23
N PRO A 193 9.15 -14.67 12.46
CA PRO A 193 9.32 -15.43 13.70
C PRO A 193 10.77 -15.80 13.99
N THR A 194 11.14 -15.82 15.27
CA THR A 194 12.48 -16.21 15.69
C THR A 194 12.82 -17.63 15.19
N GLY A 195 13.92 -17.75 14.46
CA GLY A 195 14.38 -19.02 13.86
C GLY A 195 14.06 -19.19 12.38
N ASP A 196 13.15 -18.37 11.83
CA ASP A 196 12.77 -18.39 10.40
C ASP A 196 13.46 -17.27 9.59
N ALA A 197 14.36 -16.49 10.23
CA ALA A 197 15.09 -15.43 9.56
C ALA A 197 16.09 -16.00 8.54
N THR A 198 15.96 -15.58 7.28
CA THR A 198 16.82 -16.01 6.18
C THR A 198 17.36 -14.82 5.40
N PRO A 199 18.48 -14.99 4.67
CA PRO A 199 18.82 -14.08 3.58
C PRO A 199 17.71 -14.03 2.53
N PHE A 200 17.62 -12.92 1.80
CA PHE A 200 16.65 -12.72 0.73
C PHE A 200 17.32 -12.26 -0.56
N SER A 201 16.85 -12.77 -1.70
CA SER A 201 17.09 -12.14 -3.00
C SER A 201 15.96 -11.13 -3.26
N LEU A 202 16.33 -9.87 -3.53
CA LEU A 202 15.40 -8.76 -3.71
C LEU A 202 15.23 -8.42 -5.18
N LYS A 203 13.98 -8.33 -5.61
CA LYS A 203 13.59 -7.97 -6.98
C LYS A 203 12.67 -6.77 -6.97
N ALA A 204 13.06 -5.72 -7.68
CA ALA A 204 12.19 -4.56 -7.90
C ALA A 204 10.98 -4.97 -8.77
N VAL A 205 9.78 -4.68 -8.29
CA VAL A 205 8.52 -4.80 -9.03
C VAL A 205 8.11 -3.43 -9.57
N TYR A 206 8.23 -2.40 -8.73
CA TYR A 206 7.97 -1.02 -9.10
C TYR A 206 9.02 -0.08 -8.51
N GLY A 207 9.40 0.92 -9.31
CA GLY A 207 10.51 1.80 -9.00
C GLY A 207 11.87 1.09 -9.06
N SER A 208 12.94 1.83 -8.78
CA SER A 208 14.28 1.26 -8.65
C SER A 208 15.10 2.13 -7.72
N ASN A 209 15.87 1.50 -6.84
CA ASN A 209 16.71 2.21 -5.89
C ASN A 209 18.04 1.49 -5.74
N ALA A 210 19.14 2.14 -6.16
CA ALA A 210 20.48 1.55 -6.17
C ALA A 210 21.05 1.32 -4.76
N THR A 211 20.43 1.87 -3.71
CA THR A 211 20.84 1.63 -2.32
C THR A 211 20.22 0.36 -1.76
N ILE A 212 19.21 -0.23 -2.42
CA ILE A 212 18.65 -1.54 -2.07
C ILE A 212 19.52 -2.62 -2.73
N PRO A 213 20.15 -3.54 -1.97
CA PRO A 213 20.97 -4.60 -2.54
C PRO A 213 20.10 -5.66 -3.23
N ALA A 214 20.63 -6.30 -4.28
CA ALA A 214 19.97 -7.46 -4.89
C ALA A 214 19.97 -8.69 -3.96
N GLU A 215 20.99 -8.83 -3.11
CA GLU A 215 21.10 -9.90 -2.12
C GLU A 215 21.17 -9.29 -0.72
N TYR A 216 20.11 -9.50 0.05
CA TYR A 216 19.97 -9.00 1.41
C TYR A 216 20.42 -10.05 2.43
N LYS A 217 21.42 -9.71 3.24
CA LYS A 217 21.95 -10.59 4.29
C LYS A 217 21.89 -9.97 5.68
N ASN A 218 21.96 -8.64 5.76
CA ASN A 218 21.97 -7.88 7.01
C ASN A 218 21.24 -6.56 6.77
N ALA A 219 20.79 -5.95 7.87
CA ALA A 219 20.18 -4.63 7.83
C ALA A 219 21.06 -3.57 7.17
N VAL A 220 20.43 -2.72 6.37
CA VAL A 220 21.10 -1.73 5.52
C VAL A 220 20.35 -0.41 5.56
N VAL A 221 21.09 0.69 5.55
CA VAL A 221 20.50 2.02 5.37
C VAL A 221 20.30 2.25 3.88
N ILE A 222 19.05 2.51 3.49
CA ILE A 222 18.68 2.88 2.12
C ILE A 222 18.26 4.35 2.09
N THR A 223 18.41 4.99 0.95
CA THR A 223 18.02 6.40 0.77
C THR A 223 16.95 6.50 -0.29
N LEU A 224 15.76 6.94 0.09
CA LEU A 224 14.66 7.20 -0.83
C LEU A 224 14.73 8.64 -1.34
N LYS A 225 14.53 8.82 -2.64
CA LYS A 225 14.41 10.15 -3.27
C LYS A 225 13.11 10.84 -2.80
N PRO A 226 12.99 12.17 -2.97
CA PRO A 226 11.72 12.87 -2.77
C PRO A 226 10.56 12.17 -3.49
N LEU A 227 9.44 11.98 -2.80
CA LEU A 227 8.21 11.40 -3.35
C LEU A 227 8.36 9.99 -3.96
N GLU A 228 9.46 9.28 -3.66
CA GLU A 228 9.75 7.97 -4.25
C GLU A 228 8.83 6.89 -3.66
N THR A 229 8.22 6.11 -4.55
CA THR A 229 7.45 4.91 -4.21
C THR A 229 8.13 3.68 -4.80
N LEU A 230 8.32 2.66 -3.98
CA LEU A 230 9.02 1.42 -4.33
C LEU A 230 8.17 0.23 -3.95
N VAL A 231 8.20 -0.83 -4.75
CA VAL A 231 7.64 -2.15 -4.41
C VAL A 231 8.64 -3.23 -4.80
N PHE A 232 8.96 -4.10 -3.85
CA PHE A 232 9.94 -5.17 -4.01
C PHE A 232 9.37 -6.51 -3.56
N GLU A 233 9.71 -7.55 -4.31
CA GLU A 233 9.59 -8.93 -3.88
C GLU A 233 10.91 -9.37 -3.24
N ALA A 234 10.81 -10.15 -2.17
CA ALA A 234 11.92 -10.76 -1.46
C ALA A 234 11.71 -12.27 -1.43
N MET A 235 12.62 -13.01 -2.06
CA MET A 235 12.59 -14.47 -2.11
C MET A 235 13.60 -15.04 -1.10
N PRO A 236 13.19 -15.91 -0.16
CA PRO A 236 14.12 -16.59 0.74
C PRO A 236 15.21 -17.32 -0.05
N VAL A 237 16.47 -17.18 0.39
CA VAL A 237 17.60 -17.94 -0.16
C VAL A 237 17.86 -19.13 0.76
N HIS A 238 17.65 -20.34 0.24
CA HIS A 238 17.93 -21.60 0.93
C HIS A 238 19.35 -22.11 0.64
#